data_AF-A0A1Z8YYR4-F1
#
_entry.id   AF-A0A1Z8YYR4-F1
#
_cell.length_a   1.000
_cell.length_b   1.000
_cell.length_c   1.000
_cell.angle_alpha   90.00
_cell.angle_beta   90.00
_cell.angle_gamma   90.00
#
_symmetry.space_group_name_H-M   'P 1'
#
loop_
_entity.id
_entity.type
_entity.pdbx_description
1 polymer ?
#
loop_
_entity_poly.entity_id
_entity_poly.type
_entity_poly.pdbx_seq_one_letter_code
_entity_poly.pdbx_strand_id
1 'polypeptide(L)'
;MIKFFIRTVVFISIFISMLYVSSELSKITRDYARIENAATLSKSIQYYKMAYGVFPESGPNQDVATMLYDEQILFDVMRDPLKISSTVKIDDLINEINYTYAKIMGSFNKDTLNITYDRIKIGILDYFNLSYNDGQSFVDSAANTFANYSINSNNDSLIVTTNKSNYPNDCVIVYRADNSSNSYEISLCLESDFFMNKKKWDGGNDDLRYELGSDLRLDTQIIVQENGKITSSENSSIFK
;
A
#
# COMPACT_ATOMS: atom_id res chain seq x y z
N MET A 1 -22.39 9.90 -34.55
CA MET A 1 -22.26 9.78 -33.08
C MET A 1 -21.85 8.38 -32.61
N ILE A 2 -22.56 7.30 -32.96
CA ILE A 2 -22.23 5.93 -32.50
C ILE A 2 -20.79 5.49 -32.81
N LYS A 3 -20.29 5.75 -34.03
CA LYS A 3 -18.89 5.44 -34.40
C LYS A 3 -17.85 6.19 -33.57
N PHE A 4 -18.18 7.41 -33.11
CA PHE A 4 -17.30 8.20 -32.25
C PHE A 4 -17.29 7.61 -30.83
N PHE A 5 -18.48 7.33 -30.28
CA PHE A 5 -18.62 6.73 -28.94
C PHE A 5 -17.88 5.39 -28.82
N ILE A 6 -18.02 4.51 -29.81
CA ILE A 6 -17.31 3.21 -29.84
C ILE A 6 -15.80 3.42 -29.83
N ARG A 7 -15.27 4.35 -30.63
CA ARG A 7 -13.83 4.65 -30.67
C ARG A 7 -13.32 5.17 -29.33
N THR A 8 -14.09 6.04 -28.66
CA THR A 8 -13.74 6.56 -27.33
C THR A 8 -13.71 5.46 -26.28
N VAL A 9 -14.70 4.55 -26.26
CA VAL A 9 -14.73 3.43 -25.31
C VAL A 9 -13.54 2.49 -25.53
N VAL A 10 -13.21 2.17 -26.79
CA VAL A 10 -12.05 1.33 -27.11
C VAL A 10 -10.74 1.99 -26.66
N PHE A 11 -10.58 3.30 -26.89
CA PHE A 11 -9.40 4.03 -26.46
C PHE A 11 -9.24 4.04 -24.93
N ILE A 12 -10.33 4.28 -24.20
CA ILE A 12 -10.33 4.25 -22.73
C ILE A 12 -9.98 2.85 -22.22
N SER A 13 -10.52 1.79 -22.83
CA SER A 13 -10.21 0.41 -22.45
C SER A 13 -8.71 0.08 -22.62
N ILE A 14 -8.12 0.45 -23.77
CA ILE A 14 -6.68 0.25 -24.02
C ILE A 14 -5.85 1.04 -23.00
N PHE A 15 -6.23 2.29 -22.73
CA PHE A 15 -5.53 3.13 -21.77
C PHE A 15 -5.55 2.54 -20.36
N ILE A 16 -6.72 2.07 -19.90
CA ILE A 16 -6.86 1.39 -18.59
C ILE A 16 -6.02 0.11 -18.56
N SER A 17 -6.01 -0.70 -19.63
CA SER A 17 -5.17 -1.90 -19.66
C SER A 17 -3.68 -1.57 -19.58
N MET A 18 -3.24 -0.48 -20.22
CA MET A 18 -1.84 -0.05 -20.17
C MET A 18 -1.45 0.44 -18.78
N LEU A 19 -2.34 1.16 -18.09
CA LEU A 19 -2.14 1.55 -16.70
C LEU A 19 -2.02 0.33 -15.78
N TYR A 20 -2.89 -0.67 -15.95
CA TYR A 20 -2.83 -1.91 -15.18
C TYR A 20 -1.49 -2.65 -15.38
N VAL A 21 -1.09 -2.83 -16.64
CA VAL A 21 0.20 -3.47 -16.98
C VAL A 21 1.38 -2.68 -16.40
N SER A 22 1.34 -1.35 -16.46
CA SER A 22 2.41 -0.50 -15.92
C SER A 22 2.52 -0.59 -14.41
N SER A 23 1.38 -0.68 -13.71
CA SER A 23 1.33 -0.90 -12.26
C SER A 23 1.93 -2.26 -11.87
N GLU A 24 1.58 -3.33 -12.59
CA GLU A 24 2.14 -4.66 -12.32
C GLU A 24 3.63 -4.74 -12.65
N LEU A 25 4.06 -4.14 -13.77
CA LEU A 25 5.47 -4.07 -14.13
C LEU A 25 6.28 -3.34 -13.06
N SER A 26 5.71 -2.28 -12.48
CA SER A 26 6.31 -1.55 -11.37
C SER A 26 6.54 -2.46 -10.16
N LYS A 27 5.53 -3.23 -9.73
CA LYS A 27 5.68 -4.21 -8.65
C LYS A 27 6.73 -5.27 -8.97
N ILE A 28 6.73 -5.80 -10.20
CA ILE A 28 7.72 -6.80 -10.65
C ILE A 28 9.14 -6.26 -10.53
N THR A 29 9.39 -5.02 -10.95
CA THR A 29 10.74 -4.42 -10.86
C THR A 29 11.21 -4.26 -9.42
N ARG A 30 10.31 -3.84 -8.51
CA ARG A 30 10.61 -3.72 -7.09
C ARG A 30 10.90 -5.10 -6.46
N ASP A 31 10.06 -6.08 -6.76
CA ASP A 31 10.24 -7.46 -6.29
C ASP A 31 11.55 -8.07 -6.79
N TYR A 32 11.93 -7.82 -8.04
CA TYR A 32 13.21 -8.27 -8.59
C TYR A 32 14.39 -7.68 -7.80
N ALA A 33 14.37 -6.37 -7.56
CA ALA A 33 15.40 -5.69 -6.77
C ALA A 33 15.44 -6.19 -5.32
N ARG A 34 14.29 -6.48 -4.69
CA ARG A 34 14.22 -7.10 -3.35
C ARG A 34 14.87 -8.47 -3.31
N ILE A 35 14.56 -9.32 -4.28
CA ILE A 35 15.13 -10.67 -4.39
C ILE A 35 16.65 -10.58 -4.57
N GLU A 36 17.13 -9.68 -5.43
CA GLU A 36 18.56 -9.47 -5.66
C GLU A 36 19.28 -8.94 -4.41
N ASN A 37 18.71 -7.93 -3.74
CA ASN A 37 19.24 -7.39 -2.50
C ASN A 37 19.30 -8.46 -1.41
N ALA A 38 18.24 -9.24 -1.23
CA ALA A 38 18.21 -10.30 -0.24
C ALA A 38 19.19 -11.45 -0.55
N ALA A 39 19.35 -11.82 -1.83
CA ALA A 39 20.35 -12.79 -2.25
C ALA A 39 21.79 -12.29 -1.97
N THR A 40 22.04 -11.00 -2.17
CA THR A 40 23.34 -10.40 -1.89
C THR A 40 23.60 -10.25 -0.39
N LEU A 41 22.58 -9.88 0.39
CA LEU A 41 22.62 -9.89 1.86
C LEU A 41 22.93 -11.29 2.38
N SER A 42 22.25 -12.33 1.88
CA SER A 42 22.50 -13.72 2.26
C SER A 42 23.94 -14.14 2.00
N LYS A 43 24.51 -13.81 0.83
CA LYS A 43 25.93 -14.08 0.53
C LYS A 43 26.87 -13.33 1.48
N SER A 44 26.55 -12.07 1.79
CA SER A 44 27.34 -11.21 2.67
C SER A 44 27.33 -11.71 4.12
N ILE A 45 26.17 -12.14 4.62
CA ILE A 45 26.00 -12.76 5.93
C ILE A 45 26.78 -14.08 6.03
N GLN A 46 26.74 -14.90 4.98
CA GLN A 46 27.53 -16.13 4.92
C GLN A 46 29.03 -15.83 4.91
N TYR A 47 29.47 -14.81 4.16
CA TYR A 47 30.86 -14.36 4.16
C TYR A 47 31.29 -13.87 5.55
N TYR A 48 30.46 -13.05 6.21
CA TYR A 48 30.70 -12.60 7.58
C TYR A 48 30.89 -13.79 8.53
N LYS A 49 30.02 -14.81 8.44
CA LYS A 49 30.18 -16.04 9.22
C LYS A 49 31.49 -16.78 8.93
N MET A 50 31.93 -16.82 7.67
CA MET A 50 33.22 -17.43 7.32
C MET A 50 34.41 -16.65 7.91
N ALA A 51 34.31 -15.32 7.97
CA ALA A 51 35.36 -14.46 8.50
C ALA A 51 35.42 -14.46 10.04
N TYR A 52 34.27 -14.37 10.71
CA TYR A 52 34.16 -14.15 12.15
C TYR A 52 33.70 -15.38 12.95
N GLY A 53 33.30 -16.46 12.27
CA GLY A 53 32.85 -17.72 12.88
C GLY A 53 31.41 -17.72 13.41
N VAL A 54 30.74 -16.56 13.40
CA VAL A 54 29.36 -16.38 13.90
C VAL A 54 28.54 -15.55 12.91
N PHE A 55 27.21 -15.70 12.91
CA PHE A 55 26.34 -14.79 12.16
C PHE A 55 26.21 -13.43 12.87
N PRO A 56 25.98 -12.34 12.11
CA PRO A 56 25.59 -11.05 12.68
C PRO A 56 24.41 -11.19 13.65
N GLU A 57 24.49 -10.54 14.81
CA GLU A 57 23.37 -10.55 15.74
C GLU A 57 22.18 -9.78 15.16
N SER A 58 21.00 -10.37 15.23
CA SER A 58 19.74 -9.72 14.86
C SER A 58 19.05 -9.10 16.07
N GLY A 59 18.31 -8.02 15.86
CA GLY A 59 17.54 -7.35 16.89
C GLY A 59 16.97 -6.00 16.44
N PRO A 60 16.00 -5.45 17.18
CA PRO A 60 15.25 -4.25 16.77
C PRO A 60 16.11 -2.99 16.69
N ASN A 61 17.23 -2.96 17.40
CA ASN A 61 18.20 -1.86 17.39
C ASN A 61 19.44 -2.15 16.54
N GLN A 62 19.53 -3.33 15.92
CA GLN A 62 20.68 -3.73 15.11
C GLN A 62 20.42 -3.44 13.63
N ASP A 63 21.27 -2.60 13.05
CA ASP A 63 21.32 -2.34 11.62
C ASP A 63 22.43 -3.17 10.96
N VAL A 64 22.06 -4.40 10.60
CA VAL A 64 22.99 -5.37 10.01
C VAL A 64 23.49 -4.90 8.64
N ALA A 65 22.73 -4.11 7.87
CA ALA A 65 23.18 -3.66 6.55
C ALA A 65 24.27 -2.60 6.68
N THR A 66 24.09 -1.64 7.58
CA THR A 66 25.12 -0.64 7.86
C THR A 66 26.37 -1.29 8.46
N MET A 67 26.21 -2.25 9.39
CA MET A 67 27.34 -3.00 9.94
C MET A 67 28.14 -3.73 8.84
N LEU A 68 27.46 -4.46 7.95
CA LEU A 68 28.13 -5.18 6.85
C LEU A 68 28.78 -4.23 5.83
N TYR A 69 28.27 -3.01 5.68
CA TYR A 69 28.87 -1.97 4.86
C TYR A 69 30.14 -1.40 5.49
N ASP A 70 30.10 -1.09 6.79
CA ASP A 70 31.25 -0.56 7.53
C ASP A 70 32.41 -1.56 7.56
N GLU A 71 32.09 -2.86 7.62
CA GLU A 71 33.04 -3.97 7.50
C GLU A 71 33.55 -4.21 6.05
N GLN A 72 33.13 -3.39 5.08
CA GLN A 72 33.48 -3.49 3.65
C GLN A 72 33.10 -4.83 3.01
N ILE A 73 32.14 -5.56 3.59
CA ILE A 73 31.59 -6.79 3.02
C ILE A 73 30.53 -6.44 1.97
N LEU A 74 29.72 -5.42 2.25
CA LEU A 74 28.80 -4.81 1.30
C LEU A 74 29.43 -3.59 0.63
N PHE A 75 29.16 -3.43 -0.68
CA PHE A 75 29.59 -2.26 -1.45
C PHE A 75 28.70 -1.03 -1.22
N ASP A 76 27.45 -1.24 -0.82
CA ASP A 76 26.48 -0.18 -0.52
C ASP A 76 25.51 -0.66 0.57
N VAL A 77 24.95 0.27 1.33
CA VAL A 77 23.96 -0.04 2.36
C VAL A 77 22.68 -0.48 1.67
N MET A 78 22.42 -1.79 1.67
CA MET A 78 21.24 -2.35 1.04
C MET A 78 19.96 -1.94 1.79
N ARG A 79 18.97 -1.48 1.03
CA ARG A 79 17.67 -1.01 1.54
C ARG A 79 16.54 -1.57 0.71
N ASP A 80 15.32 -1.52 1.26
CA ASP A 80 14.13 -1.87 0.48
C ASP A 80 13.91 -0.83 -0.63
N PRO A 81 13.83 -1.23 -1.91
CA PRO A 81 13.60 -0.30 -3.01
C PRO A 81 12.14 0.15 -3.04
N LEU A 82 11.76 1.05 -2.14
CA LEU A 82 10.39 1.57 -2.04
C LEU A 82 9.96 2.33 -3.31
N LYS A 83 10.90 3.01 -3.99
CA LYS A 83 10.65 3.82 -5.19
C LYS A 83 11.40 3.26 -6.39
N ILE A 84 10.69 3.07 -7.49
CA ILE A 84 11.23 2.50 -8.74
C ILE A 84 11.95 3.56 -9.58
N SER A 85 11.63 4.85 -9.38
CA SER A 85 12.30 5.95 -10.06
C SER A 85 12.48 7.13 -9.12
N SER A 86 13.67 7.74 -9.18
CA SER A 86 13.96 9.03 -8.58
C SER A 86 13.32 10.20 -9.34
N THR A 87 12.94 9.97 -10.60
CA THR A 87 12.57 11.04 -11.55
C THR A 87 11.07 11.10 -11.81
N VAL A 88 10.39 9.94 -11.93
CA VAL A 88 8.94 9.90 -12.15
C VAL A 88 8.30 9.07 -11.04
N LYS A 89 7.50 9.73 -10.20
CA LYS A 89 6.78 9.07 -9.11
C LYS A 89 5.51 8.40 -9.65
N ILE A 90 5.69 7.34 -10.43
CA ILE A 90 4.59 6.55 -11.01
C ILE A 90 3.65 6.06 -9.91
N ASP A 91 4.20 5.69 -8.75
CA ASP A 91 3.41 5.30 -7.58
C ASP A 91 2.46 6.41 -7.09
N ASP A 92 2.95 7.66 -7.02
CA ASP A 92 2.13 8.81 -6.64
C ASP A 92 1.01 9.05 -7.66
N LEU A 93 1.32 8.92 -8.96
CA LEU A 93 0.34 9.04 -10.03
C LEU A 93 -0.76 7.96 -9.93
N ILE A 94 -0.38 6.71 -9.67
CA ILE A 94 -1.33 5.61 -9.47
C ILE A 94 -2.21 5.88 -8.24
N ASN A 95 -1.64 6.41 -7.15
CA ASN A 95 -2.40 6.77 -5.96
C ASN A 95 -3.41 7.89 -6.23
N GLU A 96 -3.00 8.93 -6.95
CA GLU A 96 -3.91 10.01 -7.37
C GLU A 96 -5.04 9.50 -8.26
N ILE A 97 -4.75 8.58 -9.20
CA ILE A 97 -5.75 7.96 -10.05
C ILE A 97 -6.74 7.13 -9.22
N ASN A 98 -6.25 6.30 -8.30
CA ASN A 98 -7.10 5.49 -7.43
C ASN A 98 -7.98 6.33 -6.51
N TYR A 99 -7.42 7.39 -5.92
CA TYR A 99 -8.18 8.35 -5.10
C TYR A 99 -9.27 9.04 -5.93
N THR A 100 -8.91 9.49 -7.12
CA THR A 100 -9.85 10.14 -8.04
C THR A 100 -10.95 9.17 -8.45
N TYR A 101 -10.61 7.92 -8.76
CA TYR A 101 -11.58 6.87 -9.07
C TYR A 101 -12.54 6.59 -7.90
N ALA A 102 -12.02 6.42 -6.68
CA ALA A 102 -12.83 6.20 -5.49
C ALA A 102 -13.77 7.38 -5.21
N LYS A 103 -13.29 8.61 -5.39
CA LYS A 103 -14.09 9.83 -5.24
C LYS A 103 -15.19 9.92 -6.30
N ILE A 104 -14.86 9.64 -7.56
CA ILE A 104 -15.84 9.60 -8.65
C ILE A 104 -16.88 8.51 -8.39
N MET A 105 -16.46 7.30 -8.03
CA MET A 105 -17.38 6.19 -7.74
C MET A 105 -18.26 6.50 -6.52
N GLY A 106 -17.71 7.10 -5.48
CA GLY A 106 -18.47 7.59 -4.32
C GLY A 106 -19.49 8.66 -4.69
N SER A 107 -19.19 9.53 -5.68
CA SER A 107 -20.15 10.52 -6.18
C SER A 107 -21.30 9.91 -6.99
N PHE A 108 -21.08 8.74 -7.59
CA PHE A 108 -22.13 7.94 -8.25
C PHE A 108 -22.90 7.03 -7.29
N ASN A 109 -22.66 7.13 -5.99
CA ASN A 109 -23.47 6.42 -5.00
C ASN A 109 -24.94 6.90 -5.12
N LYS A 110 -25.86 5.93 -5.22
CA LYS A 110 -27.29 6.15 -5.36
C LYS A 110 -27.84 7.14 -4.34
N ASP A 111 -27.39 7.04 -3.08
CA ASP A 111 -27.87 7.91 -2.02
C ASP A 111 -27.38 9.36 -2.20
N THR A 112 -26.13 9.54 -2.61
CA THR A 112 -25.54 10.86 -2.91
C THR A 112 -26.19 11.49 -4.15
N LEU A 113 -26.46 10.68 -5.19
CA LEU A 113 -27.16 11.12 -6.40
C LEU A 113 -28.60 11.53 -6.10
N ASN A 114 -29.33 10.77 -5.28
CA ASN A 114 -30.69 11.10 -4.87
C ASN A 114 -30.74 12.42 -4.10
N ILE A 115 -29.85 12.61 -3.12
CA ILE A 115 -29.75 13.87 -2.36
C ILE A 115 -29.43 15.05 -3.29
N THR A 116 -28.52 14.86 -4.25
CA THR A 116 -28.14 15.92 -5.20
C THR A 116 -29.30 16.25 -6.14
N TYR A 117 -30.02 15.23 -6.63
CA TYR A 117 -31.22 15.38 -7.43
C TYR A 117 -32.31 16.13 -6.66
N ASP A 118 -32.57 15.76 -5.41
CA ASP A 118 -33.58 16.42 -4.57
C ASP A 118 -33.21 17.88 -4.28
N ARG A 119 -31.92 18.19 -4.06
CA ARG A 119 -31.43 19.56 -3.93
C ARG A 119 -31.63 20.40 -5.19
N ILE A 120 -31.33 19.83 -6.36
CA ILE A 120 -31.54 20.50 -7.65
C ILE A 120 -33.05 20.70 -7.90
N LYS A 121 -33.86 19.68 -7.58
CA LYS A 121 -35.32 19.73 -7.70
C LYS A 121 -35.89 20.87 -6.84
N ILE A 122 -35.50 20.94 -5.57
CA ILE A 122 -35.92 22.01 -4.64
C ILE A 122 -35.42 23.38 -5.14
N GLY A 123 -34.15 23.49 -5.54
CA GLY A 123 -33.60 24.76 -6.04
C GLY A 123 -34.29 25.27 -7.32
N ILE A 124 -34.71 24.37 -8.21
CA ILE A 124 -35.51 24.73 -9.40
C ILE A 124 -36.92 25.16 -8.99
N LEU A 125 -37.56 24.44 -8.07
CA LEU A 125 -38.88 24.79 -7.55
C LEU A 125 -38.89 26.18 -6.90
N ASP A 126 -37.90 26.46 -6.05
CA ASP A 126 -37.72 27.77 -5.40
C ASP A 126 -37.47 28.88 -6.43
N TYR A 127 -36.62 28.63 -7.44
CA TYR A 127 -36.34 29.61 -8.49
C TYR A 127 -37.58 30.01 -9.29
N PHE A 128 -38.48 29.05 -9.54
CA PHE A 128 -39.73 29.30 -10.24
C PHE A 128 -40.92 29.60 -9.30
N ASN A 129 -40.68 29.68 -7.99
CA ASN A 129 -41.71 29.86 -6.97
C ASN A 129 -42.87 28.87 -7.10
N LEU A 130 -42.54 27.60 -7.40
CA LEU A 130 -43.48 26.52 -7.59
C LEU A 130 -43.50 25.64 -6.34
N SER A 131 -44.69 25.33 -5.82
CA SER A 131 -44.89 24.37 -4.73
C SER A 131 -45.42 23.05 -5.28
N TYR A 132 -44.94 21.93 -4.74
CA TYR A 132 -45.58 20.64 -4.98
C TYR A 132 -46.94 20.61 -4.28
N ASN A 133 -47.95 20.05 -4.94
CA ASN A 133 -49.26 19.81 -4.35
C ASN A 133 -49.50 18.30 -4.37
N ASP A 134 -48.79 17.56 -3.52
CA ASP A 134 -49.11 16.15 -3.27
C ASP A 134 -49.99 16.07 -2.03
N GLY A 135 -51.22 15.61 -2.24
CA GLY A 135 -52.22 15.34 -1.20
C GLY A 135 -51.87 14.12 -0.35
N GLN A 136 -50.70 14.10 0.27
CA GLN A 136 -50.39 13.24 1.40
C GLN A 136 -49.80 14.08 2.52
N SER A 137 -50.62 14.23 3.55
CA SER A 137 -50.28 14.83 4.84
C SER A 137 -49.06 14.14 5.45
N PHE A 138 -47.88 14.74 5.31
CA PHE A 138 -46.81 14.56 6.28
C PHE A 138 -46.93 15.67 7.32
N VAL A 139 -47.33 15.24 8.50
CA VAL A 139 -47.54 16.02 9.72
C VAL A 139 -46.34 16.95 9.98
N ASP A 140 -46.69 18.18 10.36
CA ASP A 140 -45.86 19.21 10.97
C ASP A 140 -44.63 18.67 11.72
N SER A 141 -43.45 18.94 11.18
CA SER A 141 -42.18 18.99 11.95
C SER A 141 -41.08 19.81 11.27
N ALA A 142 -41.27 20.32 10.06
CA ALA A 142 -40.22 21.04 9.33
C ALA A 142 -40.14 22.55 9.62
N ALA A 143 -41.19 23.17 10.18
CA ALA A 143 -41.22 24.63 10.37
C ALA A 143 -40.31 25.14 11.52
N ASN A 144 -39.90 24.27 12.44
CA ASN A 144 -38.98 24.64 13.55
C ASN A 144 -37.51 24.27 13.29
N THR A 145 -37.18 23.68 12.15
CA THR A 145 -35.81 23.24 11.85
C THR A 145 -35.04 24.22 10.97
N PHE A 146 -35.62 25.38 10.64
CA PHE A 146 -34.97 26.43 9.84
C PHE A 146 -34.29 27.53 10.67
N ALA A 147 -34.52 27.60 11.99
CA ALA A 147 -33.94 28.65 12.84
C ALA A 147 -32.68 28.21 13.62
N ASN A 148 -32.38 26.90 13.70
CA ASN A 148 -31.28 26.36 14.51
C ASN A 148 -30.24 25.54 13.73
N TYR A 149 -30.24 25.59 12.39
CA TYR A 149 -29.06 25.19 11.63
C TYR A 149 -28.20 26.42 11.39
N SER A 150 -27.59 26.90 12.49
CA SER A 150 -26.30 27.58 12.37
C SER A 150 -25.44 26.71 11.47
N ILE A 151 -24.87 27.30 10.43
CA ILE A 151 -23.81 26.71 9.62
C ILE A 151 -22.62 26.50 10.55
N ASN A 152 -22.69 25.46 11.40
CA ASN A 152 -21.51 24.70 11.70
C ASN A 152 -21.20 23.99 10.40
N SER A 153 -20.38 24.69 9.61
CA SER A 153 -19.37 24.07 8.76
C SER A 153 -18.49 23.20 9.67
N ASN A 154 -19.07 22.15 10.26
CA ASN A 154 -18.32 20.98 10.59
C ASN A 154 -17.85 20.53 9.23
N ASN A 155 -16.60 20.87 8.95
CA ASN A 155 -15.76 20.24 7.97
C ASN A 155 -15.69 18.76 8.37
N ASP A 156 -16.80 18.05 8.22
CA ASP A 156 -16.82 16.62 7.95
C ASP A 156 -16.37 16.47 6.48
N SER A 157 -15.20 17.05 6.19
CA SER A 157 -14.16 16.18 5.69
C SER A 157 -14.18 14.98 6.63
N LEU A 158 -14.86 13.91 6.20
CA LEU A 158 -14.18 12.64 6.14
C LEU A 158 -12.79 12.96 5.60
N ILE A 159 -11.89 13.32 6.51
CA ILE A 159 -10.47 13.20 6.33
C ILE A 159 -10.35 11.69 6.25
N VAL A 160 -10.65 11.16 5.06
CA VAL A 160 -9.99 9.98 4.57
C VAL A 160 -8.55 10.42 4.54
N THR A 161 -7.92 10.32 5.71
CA THR A 161 -6.48 10.40 5.85
C THR A 161 -6.00 9.11 5.21
N THR A 162 -6.09 9.04 3.88
CA THR A 162 -5.22 8.18 3.10
C THR A 162 -3.85 8.85 3.12
N ASN A 163 -3.27 8.96 4.33
CA ASN A 163 -1.83 8.81 4.50
C ASN A 163 -1.54 7.36 4.17
N LYS A 164 -1.64 7.01 2.89
CA LYS A 164 -1.31 5.69 2.39
C LYS A 164 -0.69 5.90 1.04
N SER A 165 0.64 6.07 1.06
CA SER A 165 1.41 5.43 0.01
C SER A 165 0.85 4.01 -0.15
N ASN A 166 0.52 3.58 -1.37
CA ASN A 166 0.07 2.20 -1.62
C ASN A 166 1.12 1.13 -1.29
N TYR A 167 2.31 1.51 -0.79
CA TYR A 167 3.23 0.57 -0.19
C TYR A 167 2.51 -0.09 0.98
N PRO A 168 2.38 -1.44 0.99
CA PRO A 168 2.03 -2.11 2.22
C PRO A 168 3.11 -1.71 3.22
N ASN A 169 2.72 -1.12 4.34
CA ASN A 169 3.65 -0.90 5.46
C ASN A 169 4.29 -2.22 5.90
N ASP A 170 3.82 -3.36 5.41
CA ASP A 170 4.24 -4.69 5.82
C ASP A 170 5.37 -5.24 4.91
N CYS A 171 5.76 -4.46 3.88
CA CYS A 171 6.63 -4.90 2.81
C CYS A 171 8.08 -4.46 3.01
N VAL A 172 8.74 -5.03 4.03
CA VAL A 172 10.17 -4.78 4.37
C VAL A 172 10.99 -6.07 4.28
N ILE A 173 12.32 -5.96 4.24
CA ILE A 173 13.23 -7.11 4.37
C ILE A 173 13.57 -7.31 5.85
N VAL A 174 13.36 -8.51 6.36
CA VAL A 174 13.58 -8.87 7.77
C VAL A 174 14.68 -9.92 7.85
N TYR A 175 15.54 -9.80 8.85
CA TYR A 175 16.61 -10.75 9.14
C TYR A 175 16.54 -11.25 10.56
N ARG A 176 16.78 -12.55 10.74
CA ARG A 176 16.96 -13.19 12.03
C ARG A 176 18.13 -14.16 11.98
N ALA A 177 18.94 -14.14 13.02
CA ALA A 177 19.98 -15.14 13.26
C ALA A 177 19.78 -15.80 14.62
N ASP A 178 20.10 -17.09 14.68
CA ASP A 178 20.30 -17.83 15.92
C ASP A 178 21.69 -18.47 15.87
N ASN A 179 22.63 -17.84 16.58
CA ASN A 179 24.00 -18.31 16.68
C ASN A 179 24.11 -19.62 17.48
N SER A 180 23.12 -19.99 18.28
CA SER A 180 23.10 -21.23 19.06
C SER A 180 22.84 -22.44 18.17
N SER A 181 21.88 -22.33 17.26
CA SER A 181 21.59 -23.33 16.21
C SER A 181 22.47 -23.16 14.97
N ASN A 182 23.29 -22.12 14.95
CA ASN A 182 24.12 -21.74 13.81
C ASN A 182 23.31 -21.57 12.52
N SER A 183 22.15 -20.92 12.64
CA SER A 183 21.21 -20.68 11.55
C SER A 183 20.81 -19.22 11.39
N TYR A 184 20.34 -18.87 10.20
CA TYR A 184 19.78 -17.55 9.90
C TYR A 184 18.69 -17.67 8.84
N GLU A 185 17.86 -16.63 8.79
CA GLU A 185 16.75 -16.46 7.86
C GLU A 185 16.62 -14.99 7.47
N ILE A 186 16.32 -14.76 6.20
CA ILE A 186 15.88 -13.49 5.66
C ILE A 186 14.50 -13.72 5.06
N SER A 187 13.54 -12.88 5.44
CA SER A 187 12.17 -12.94 4.96
C SER A 187 11.77 -11.62 4.30
N LEU A 188 11.26 -11.68 3.08
CA LEU A 188 10.92 -10.52 2.28
C LEU A 188 9.51 -10.60 1.69
N CYS A 189 8.89 -9.44 1.51
CA CYS A 189 7.57 -9.34 0.94
C CYS A 189 7.66 -9.15 -0.59
N LEU A 190 6.91 -9.97 -1.33
CA LEU A 190 6.73 -9.86 -2.78
C LEU A 190 5.31 -9.40 -3.08
N GLU A 191 5.18 -8.29 -3.80
CA GLU A 191 3.90 -7.62 -4.05
C GLU A 191 3.23 -8.05 -5.35
N SER A 192 4.01 -8.44 -6.35
CA SER A 192 3.47 -8.80 -7.65
C SER A 192 2.81 -10.17 -7.62
N ASP A 193 1.68 -10.26 -8.30
CA ASP A 193 1.01 -11.53 -8.59
C ASP A 193 1.93 -12.49 -9.37
N PHE A 194 2.88 -11.96 -10.15
CA PHE A 194 3.84 -12.75 -10.90
C PHE A 194 4.74 -13.62 -10.00
N PHE A 195 5.17 -13.09 -8.86
CA PHE A 195 6.02 -13.80 -7.92
C PHE A 195 5.25 -14.48 -6.78
N MET A 196 3.92 -14.48 -6.82
CA MET A 196 3.10 -15.03 -5.74
C MET A 196 3.39 -16.53 -5.49
N ASN A 197 3.69 -17.28 -6.56
CA ASN A 197 4.08 -18.69 -6.42
C ASN A 197 5.51 -18.86 -5.88
N LYS A 198 6.37 -17.86 -5.98
CA LYS A 198 7.76 -18.00 -5.50
C LYS A 198 7.83 -18.10 -3.98
N LYS A 199 6.92 -17.42 -3.28
CA LYS A 199 6.73 -17.46 -1.82
C LYS A 199 6.37 -18.88 -1.34
N LYS A 200 5.36 -19.50 -1.95
CA LYS A 200 4.91 -20.85 -1.57
C LYS A 200 5.90 -21.99 -1.84
N TRP A 201 6.91 -21.75 -2.67
CA TRP A 201 7.82 -22.80 -3.17
C TRP A 201 9.26 -22.59 -2.70
N ASP A 202 9.51 -21.67 -1.77
CA ASP A 202 10.83 -21.48 -1.17
C ASP A 202 11.18 -22.55 -0.11
N GLY A 203 10.18 -23.31 0.34
CA GLY A 203 10.33 -24.38 1.34
C GLY A 203 10.32 -23.89 2.78
N GLY A 204 9.92 -22.63 3.01
CA GLY A 204 9.82 -21.99 4.30
C GLY A 204 8.49 -22.23 5.02
N ASN A 205 8.28 -21.50 6.13
CA ASN A 205 7.10 -21.63 6.98
C ASN A 205 6.11 -20.46 6.85
N ASP A 206 6.45 -19.39 6.13
CA ASP A 206 5.54 -18.28 5.82
C ASP A 206 5.18 -18.20 4.32
N ASP A 207 4.00 -18.74 3.97
CA ASP A 207 3.45 -18.68 2.60
C ASP A 207 3.20 -17.26 2.06
N LEU A 208 3.19 -16.24 2.93
CA LEU A 208 2.94 -14.85 2.56
C LEU A 208 4.21 -14.07 2.22
N ARG A 209 5.37 -14.62 2.58
CA ARG A 209 6.68 -14.00 2.38
C ARG A 209 7.59 -14.95 1.62
N TYR A 210 8.66 -14.42 1.07
CA TYR A 210 9.69 -15.22 0.42
C TYR A 210 10.88 -15.29 1.37
N GLU A 211 11.33 -16.51 1.62
CA GLU A 211 12.29 -16.83 2.68
C GLU A 211 13.57 -17.41 2.08
N LEU A 212 14.70 -17.01 2.66
CA LEU A 212 16.02 -17.45 2.26
C LEU A 212 16.96 -17.47 3.45
N GLY A 213 17.76 -18.53 3.57
CA GLY A 213 18.58 -18.74 4.74
C GLY A 213 19.05 -20.17 4.86
N SER A 214 19.65 -20.48 5.99
CA SER A 214 20.03 -21.86 6.34
C SER A 214 18.94 -22.61 7.09
N ASP A 215 18.01 -21.89 7.73
CA ASP A 215 16.84 -22.47 8.39
C ASP A 215 15.64 -21.53 8.23
N LEU A 216 14.63 -21.95 7.48
CA LEU A 216 13.45 -21.15 7.11
C LEU A 216 12.28 -21.37 8.10
N ARG A 217 12.63 -21.47 9.38
CA ARG A 217 11.69 -21.70 10.50
C ARG A 217 11.92 -20.70 11.63
N LEU A 218 12.80 -19.73 11.41
CA LEU A 218 13.10 -18.68 12.36
C LEU A 218 11.98 -17.64 12.28
N ASP A 219 11.49 -17.20 13.43
CA ASP A 219 10.38 -16.26 13.44
C ASP A 219 10.84 -14.84 13.01
N THR A 220 10.53 -14.50 11.77
CA THR A 220 10.80 -13.20 11.13
C THR A 220 9.57 -12.27 11.13
N GLN A 221 8.64 -12.47 12.08
CA GLN A 221 7.41 -11.70 12.16
C GLN A 221 7.68 -10.19 12.36
N ILE A 222 6.88 -9.39 11.66
CA ILE A 222 6.81 -7.93 11.79
C ILE A 222 5.58 -7.52 12.59
N ILE A 223 5.74 -6.48 13.41
CA ILE A 223 4.66 -5.87 14.18
C ILE A 223 4.43 -4.47 13.62
N VAL A 224 3.20 -4.23 13.14
CA VAL A 224 2.78 -2.94 12.60
C VAL A 224 1.95 -2.24 13.66
N GLN A 225 2.45 -1.12 14.17
CA GLN A 225 1.78 -0.34 15.21
C GLN A 225 0.64 0.50 14.60
N GLU A 226 -0.32 0.93 15.43
CA GLU A 226 -1.51 1.72 14.97
C GLU A 226 -1.14 3.02 14.24
N ASN A 227 0.06 3.56 14.49
CA ASN A 227 0.59 4.75 13.80
C ASN A 227 1.28 4.45 12.45
N GLY A 228 1.25 3.19 11.98
CA GLY A 228 1.91 2.75 10.75
C GLY A 228 3.41 2.51 10.89
N LYS A 229 3.99 2.61 12.09
CA LYS A 229 5.40 2.29 12.34
C LYS A 229 5.60 0.77 12.37
N ILE A 230 6.55 0.30 11.58
CA ILE A 230 6.98 -1.10 11.55
C ILE A 230 8.09 -1.30 12.57
N THR A 231 7.87 -2.24 13.47
CA THR A 231 8.86 -2.75 14.41
C THR A 231 9.03 -4.24 14.21
N SER A 232 10.26 -4.73 14.27
CA SER A 232 10.53 -6.16 14.24
C SER A 232 10.09 -6.82 15.54
N SER A 233 9.96 -8.15 15.52
CA SER A 233 10.00 -8.95 16.74
C SER A 233 11.30 -8.69 17.52
N GLU A 234 11.31 -8.97 18.83
CA GLU A 234 12.45 -8.66 19.71
C GLU A 234 13.81 -9.21 19.23
N ASN A 235 13.80 -10.21 18.35
CA ASN A 235 14.99 -10.91 17.87
C ASN A 235 15.23 -10.75 16.36
N SER A 236 14.53 -9.85 15.68
CA SER A 236 14.73 -9.61 14.24
C SER A 236 15.16 -8.18 13.92
N SER A 237 15.92 -8.04 12.85
CA SER A 237 16.38 -6.75 12.31
C SER A 237 15.60 -6.44 11.03
N ILE A 238 15.24 -5.17 10.85
CA ILE A 238 14.58 -4.69 9.62
C ILE A 238 15.59 -3.86 8.83
N PHE A 239 15.78 -4.21 7.56
CA PHE A 239 16.53 -3.36 6.63
C PHE A 239 15.59 -2.29 6.06
N LYS A 240 15.91 -1.01 6.29
CA LYS A 240 15.10 0.16 5.91
C LYS A 240 15.83 1.04 4.90
#